data_AF-A0A5J6MFX4-F1
#
_entry.id   AF-A0A5J6MFX4-F1
#
_cell.length_a   1.000
_cell.length_b   1.000
_cell.length_c   1.000
_cell.angle_alpha   90.00
_cell.angle_beta   90.00
_cell.angle_gamma   90.00
#
_symmetry.space_group_name_H-M   'P 1'
#
loop_
_entity.id
_entity.type
_entity.pdbx_description
1 polymer ?
#
loop_
_entity_poly.entity_id
_entity_poly.type
_entity_poly.pdbx_seq_one_letter_code
_entity_poly.pdbx_strand_id
1 'polypeptide(L)'
;MSLLRTSRHVLTALAVLLALSHPGFAASTGEPLPGTLFKATDSYVKSLLAKAGLSPRTMTDGDVAIDWHVDGTNYPGFVNLDRNPDGQIWNLRVAAILPAKPKEDPDPAMLAEFINRWNRVEGMITLYTGDDDILIASTNMPVEYGINPAEFEANGLHRFEQTLSRIRDQLDEFSSSYNSTRKKADISQLPAQAVGLLELNDGYCTASVVGADVILTAAHCLFNFAGRAVKPKRFRAAYVDGKAVVEAGVLDVFVPPEFDITRIFSANGMEGHDWAFVRLDRAIGDKTGILPIKELDSATLDRMIGSQDYQVFRVGYGSSMELTMQSDCRLAHVWKDNTYAHLCHIEPGDSGSPDLLFENGSYSIIGIDEAIIDFHDIKHANVAVSSTAFINALPEFLNHASTRDASEKSENAGTRSTR
;
A
#
# COMPACT_ATOMS: atom_id res chain seq x y z
N MET A 1 -76.90 39.10 6.26
CA MET A 1 -77.36 40.04 5.22
C MET A 1 -76.16 40.65 4.52
N SER A 2 -76.19 40.56 3.19
CA SER A 2 -75.43 41.26 2.15
C SER A 2 -73.89 41.23 2.10
N LEU A 3 -73.42 40.65 0.99
CA LEU A 3 -72.16 40.91 0.31
C LEU A 3 -72.10 42.36 -0.23
N LEU A 4 -70.87 42.87 -0.48
CA LEU A 4 -70.35 43.53 -1.70
C LEU A 4 -68.94 44.10 -1.37
N ARG A 5 -67.82 43.62 -1.97
CA ARG A 5 -67.14 44.10 -3.21
C ARG A 5 -66.99 45.65 -3.25
N THR A 6 -65.85 46.30 -3.50
CA THR A 6 -64.74 46.05 -4.46
C THR A 6 -63.59 47.07 -4.28
N SER A 7 -62.37 46.66 -4.67
CA SER A 7 -61.22 47.37 -5.30
C SER A 7 -60.73 48.74 -4.78
N ARG A 8 -59.51 48.82 -4.21
CA ARG A 8 -58.18 49.07 -4.87
C ARG A 8 -58.06 50.45 -5.54
N HIS A 9 -57.20 51.32 -5.00
CA HIS A 9 -56.08 51.95 -5.72
C HIS A 9 -55.03 52.52 -4.74
N VAL A 10 -53.83 51.92 -4.83
CA VAL A 10 -52.47 52.53 -4.85
C VAL A 10 -52.17 53.66 -3.85
N LEU A 11 -51.36 53.35 -2.82
CA LEU A 11 -50.47 54.34 -2.21
C LEU A 11 -49.09 53.72 -1.92
N THR A 12 -48.10 54.40 -2.49
CA THR A 12 -46.64 54.34 -2.36
C THR A 12 -46.12 53.82 -1.01
N ALA A 13 -45.35 52.72 -1.03
CA ALA A 13 -44.62 52.21 0.11
C ALA A 13 -43.29 52.96 0.28
N LEU A 14 -43.16 53.71 1.37
CA LEU A 14 -41.88 54.21 1.87
C LEU A 14 -41.32 53.16 2.84
N ALA A 15 -40.49 52.25 2.33
CA ALA A 15 -39.78 51.29 3.16
C ALA A 15 -38.51 51.95 3.72
N VAL A 16 -38.52 52.20 5.02
CA VAL A 16 -37.35 52.56 5.82
C VAL A 16 -36.39 51.36 5.79
N LEU A 17 -35.26 51.50 5.09
CA LEU A 17 -34.14 50.57 5.21
C LEU A 17 -33.53 50.73 6.60
N LEU A 18 -33.85 49.83 7.53
CA LEU A 18 -32.92 49.47 8.59
C LEU A 18 -31.83 48.61 7.95
N ALA A 19 -30.70 49.25 7.62
CA ALA A 19 -29.47 48.55 7.35
C ALA A 19 -29.02 47.86 8.64
N LEU A 20 -29.23 46.55 8.73
CA LEU A 20 -28.48 45.69 9.65
C LEU A 20 -27.02 45.73 9.20
N SER A 21 -26.22 46.58 9.84
CA SER A 21 -24.78 46.56 9.74
C SER A 21 -24.27 45.23 10.30
N HIS A 22 -24.19 44.22 9.44
CA HIS A 22 -23.27 43.12 9.62
C HIS A 22 -21.86 43.71 9.60
N PRO A 23 -20.93 43.28 10.46
CA PRO A 23 -19.53 43.64 10.30
C PRO A 23 -19.01 42.90 9.05
N GLY A 24 -19.26 43.49 7.88
CA GLY A 24 -18.64 43.07 6.64
C GLY A 24 -17.15 43.33 6.80
N PHE A 25 -16.36 42.25 6.85
CA PHE A 25 -14.93 42.33 6.62
C PHE A 25 -14.72 43.09 5.32
N ALA A 26 -14.23 44.34 5.39
CA ALA A 26 -13.68 44.99 4.22
C ALA A 26 -12.49 44.13 3.78
N ALA A 27 -12.56 43.53 2.59
CA ALA A 27 -11.46 42.75 2.05
C ALA A 27 -10.21 43.64 2.00
N SER A 28 -9.14 43.23 2.69
CA SER A 28 -7.85 43.91 2.61
C SER A 28 -7.35 43.86 1.18
N THR A 29 -7.03 45.01 0.59
CA THR A 29 -6.51 45.09 -0.79
C THR A 29 -5.08 44.56 -0.93
N GLY A 30 -4.44 44.16 0.18
CA GLY A 30 -3.04 43.72 0.21
C GLY A 30 -2.04 44.85 0.01
N GLU A 31 -0.80 44.63 0.44
CA GLU A 31 0.33 45.51 0.09
C GLU A 31 1.01 44.93 -1.16
N PRO A 32 1.00 45.64 -2.31
CA PRO A 32 1.53 45.10 -3.55
C PRO A 32 3.07 45.01 -3.55
N LEU A 33 3.59 43.97 -4.20
CA LEU A 33 5.00 43.75 -4.51
C LEU A 33 5.20 43.81 -6.04
N PRO A 34 6.44 43.84 -6.56
CA PRO A 34 6.67 43.84 -8.01
C PRO A 34 5.95 42.69 -8.72
N GLY A 35 5.32 43.01 -9.85
CA GLY A 35 4.54 42.05 -10.64
C GLY A 35 3.12 41.85 -10.12
N THR A 36 2.67 40.60 -10.04
CA THR A 36 1.31 40.21 -9.60
C THR A 36 1.27 39.73 -8.14
N LEU A 37 2.31 40.03 -7.36
CA LEU A 37 2.51 39.55 -6.00
C LEU A 37 2.06 40.57 -4.96
N PHE A 38 1.66 40.07 -3.79
CA PHE A 38 1.29 40.88 -2.63
C PHE A 38 1.97 40.32 -1.38
N LYS A 39 2.30 41.18 -0.43
CA LYS A 39 2.90 40.77 0.84
C LYS A 39 1.93 39.89 1.64
N ALA A 40 2.43 38.76 2.15
CA ALA A 40 1.69 37.90 3.05
C ALA A 40 1.53 38.56 4.43
N THR A 41 0.33 39.06 4.72
CA THR A 41 -0.06 39.57 6.04
C THR A 41 -1.28 38.82 6.55
N ASP A 42 -1.49 38.76 7.86
CA ASP A 42 -2.62 38.12 8.51
C ASP A 42 -3.96 38.52 7.88
N SER A 43 -4.17 39.85 7.72
CA SER A 43 -5.40 40.41 7.17
C SER A 43 -5.58 40.06 5.70
N TYR A 44 -4.48 39.99 4.95
CA TYR A 44 -4.53 39.66 3.53
C TYR A 44 -4.80 38.17 3.29
N VAL A 45 -4.09 37.27 3.98
CA VAL A 45 -4.33 35.82 3.93
C VAL A 45 -5.78 35.51 4.29
N LYS A 46 -6.30 36.08 5.39
CA LYS A 46 -7.70 35.95 5.77
C LYS A 46 -8.66 36.45 4.70
N SER A 47 -8.36 37.57 4.04
CA SER A 47 -9.22 38.09 2.97
C SER A 47 -9.26 37.15 1.76
N LEU A 48 -8.15 36.49 1.43
CA LEU A 48 -8.09 35.50 0.35
C LEU A 48 -8.88 34.24 0.71
N LEU A 49 -8.73 33.72 1.94
CA LEU A 49 -9.51 32.58 2.43
C LEU A 49 -11.02 32.88 2.46
N ALA A 50 -11.41 34.08 2.88
CA ALA A 50 -12.81 34.51 2.86
C ALA A 50 -13.38 34.62 1.44
N LYS A 51 -12.59 35.14 0.50
CA LYS A 51 -12.93 35.19 -0.92
C LYS A 51 -13.14 33.79 -1.51
N ALA A 52 -12.35 32.81 -1.06
CA ALA A 52 -12.49 31.40 -1.41
C ALA A 52 -13.64 30.68 -0.67
N GLY A 53 -14.42 31.37 0.17
CA GLY A 53 -15.58 30.79 0.86
C GLY A 53 -15.26 29.98 2.13
N LEU A 54 -14.02 30.04 2.63
CA LEU A 54 -13.54 29.19 3.73
C LEU A 54 -13.84 29.73 5.15
N SER A 55 -14.66 30.77 5.28
CA SER A 55 -15.15 31.33 6.55
C SER A 55 -14.08 31.52 7.65
N PRO A 56 -12.96 32.23 7.38
CA PRO A 56 -11.78 32.25 8.25
C PRO A 56 -12.02 32.92 9.60
N ARG A 57 -11.53 32.31 10.67
CA ARG A 57 -11.64 32.79 12.07
C ARG A 57 -10.27 32.76 12.74
N THR A 58 -9.91 33.84 13.41
CA THR A 58 -8.62 33.91 14.14
C THR A 58 -8.69 33.08 15.42
N MET A 59 -7.67 32.23 15.61
CA MET A 59 -7.46 31.40 16.78
C MET A 59 -6.65 32.15 17.85
N THR A 60 -6.62 31.61 19.07
CA THR A 60 -5.95 32.24 20.23
C THR A 60 -4.44 32.39 20.03
N ASP A 61 -3.82 31.51 19.26
CA ASP A 61 -2.39 31.49 18.90
C ASP A 61 -2.05 32.36 17.68
N GLY A 62 -3.06 32.96 17.03
CA GLY A 62 -2.88 33.78 15.83
C GLY A 62 -3.06 33.03 14.51
N ASP A 63 -3.27 31.72 14.53
CA ASP A 63 -3.59 30.93 13.35
C ASP A 63 -5.05 31.15 12.90
N VAL A 64 -5.42 30.55 11.76
CA VAL A 64 -6.73 30.78 11.14
C VAL A 64 -7.49 29.46 11.00
N ALA A 65 -8.56 29.31 11.78
CA ALA A 65 -9.53 28.23 11.57
C ALA A 65 -10.36 28.49 10.31
N ILE A 66 -10.61 27.45 9.53
CA ILE A 66 -11.36 27.47 8.27
C ILE A 66 -12.34 26.29 8.19
N ASP A 67 -13.33 26.39 7.30
CA ASP A 67 -14.24 25.28 6.97
C ASP A 67 -14.15 24.96 5.47
N TRP A 68 -13.75 23.74 5.15
CA TRP A 68 -13.81 23.18 3.80
C TRP A 68 -15.21 22.69 3.49
N HIS A 69 -15.65 22.86 2.25
CA HIS A 69 -16.97 22.43 1.78
C HIS A 69 -16.79 21.52 0.56
N VAL A 70 -16.69 20.21 0.78
CA VAL A 70 -16.30 19.24 -0.25
C VAL A 70 -17.44 18.24 -0.43
N ASP A 71 -18.00 18.14 -1.64
CA ASP A 71 -19.10 17.21 -1.98
C ASP A 71 -20.28 17.23 -0.98
N GLY A 72 -20.63 18.41 -0.47
CA GLY A 72 -21.71 18.59 0.51
C GLY A 72 -21.35 18.19 1.95
N THR A 73 -20.09 17.85 2.21
CA THR A 73 -19.54 17.57 3.54
C THR A 73 -18.66 18.73 4.00
N ASN A 74 -18.80 19.12 5.27
CA ASN A 74 -17.97 20.16 5.87
C ASN A 74 -16.80 19.51 6.62
N TYR A 75 -15.57 19.91 6.29
CA TYR A 75 -14.38 19.50 7.03
C TYR A 75 -13.79 20.68 7.78
N PRO A 76 -13.62 20.60 9.11
CA PRO A 76 -12.88 21.62 9.84
C PRO A 76 -11.44 21.63 9.36
N GLY A 77 -10.80 22.79 9.34
CA GLY A 77 -9.41 22.94 8.94
C GLY A 77 -8.76 24.14 9.63
N PHE A 78 -7.47 24.29 9.39
CA PHE A 78 -6.71 25.41 9.89
C PHE A 78 -5.62 25.83 8.89
N VAL A 79 -5.20 27.07 9.00
CA VAL A 79 -4.04 27.62 8.30
C VAL A 79 -3.07 28.14 9.35
N ASN A 80 -1.93 27.47 9.50
CA ASN A 80 -0.85 28.00 10.33
C ASN A 80 -0.07 29.06 9.57
N LEU A 81 0.20 30.19 10.24
CA LEU A 81 1.00 31.29 9.68
C LEU A 81 2.44 31.17 10.20
N ASP A 82 3.28 30.39 9.52
CA ASP A 82 4.66 30.16 9.93
C ASP A 82 5.50 31.42 9.69
N ARG A 83 6.19 31.89 10.74
CA ARG A 83 6.91 33.17 10.74
C ARG A 83 8.40 33.04 10.97
N ASN A 84 9.14 33.92 10.31
CA ASN A 84 10.53 34.21 10.59
C ASN A 84 10.65 35.01 11.91
N PRO A 85 11.84 35.09 12.53
CA PRO A 85 12.04 35.85 13.78
C PRO A 85 11.67 37.34 13.70
N ASP A 86 11.66 37.92 12.50
CA ASP A 86 11.25 39.30 12.22
C ASP A 86 9.73 39.48 12.07
N GLY A 87 8.95 38.39 12.21
CA GLY A 87 7.51 38.36 12.10
C GLY A 87 6.97 38.21 10.68
N GLN A 88 7.83 38.14 9.66
CA GLN A 88 7.42 37.87 8.28
C GLN A 88 6.85 36.46 8.15
N ILE A 89 5.70 36.31 7.50
CA ILE A 89 5.13 35.00 7.18
C ILE A 89 5.92 34.42 6.01
N TRP A 90 6.58 33.28 6.21
CA TRP A 90 7.35 32.60 5.17
C TRP A 90 6.60 31.41 4.57
N ASN A 91 5.68 30.79 5.32
CA ASN A 91 4.89 29.66 4.86
C ASN A 91 3.46 29.69 5.43
N LEU A 92 2.52 29.21 4.63
CA LEU A 92 1.17 28.88 5.07
C LEU A 92 1.03 27.37 5.07
N ARG A 93 0.81 26.77 6.23
CA ARG A 93 0.44 25.36 6.32
C ARG A 93 -1.07 25.26 6.30
N VAL A 94 -1.63 24.80 5.19
CA VAL A 94 -3.07 24.65 5.00
C VAL A 94 -3.45 23.22 5.31
N ALA A 95 -4.44 23.03 6.17
CA ALA A 95 -4.86 21.70 6.63
C ALA A 95 -6.38 21.51 6.61
N ALA A 96 -6.78 20.25 6.43
CA ALA A 96 -8.12 19.75 6.67
C ALA A 96 -8.06 18.58 7.66
N ILE A 97 -9.00 18.59 8.59
CA ILE A 97 -9.23 17.52 9.53
C ILE A 97 -10.31 16.63 8.91
N LEU A 98 -9.89 15.45 8.48
CA LEU A 98 -10.76 14.48 7.84
C LEU A 98 -11.35 13.57 8.93
N PRO A 99 -12.66 13.28 8.91
CA PRO A 99 -13.21 12.26 9.78
C PRO A 99 -12.52 10.96 9.40
N ALA A 100 -11.91 10.31 10.40
CA ALA A 100 -11.18 9.07 10.20
C ALA A 100 -12.07 7.96 9.61
N LYS A 101 -13.40 8.13 9.66
CA LYS A 101 -14.40 7.34 8.93
C LYS A 101 -15.57 8.17 8.43
N PRO A 102 -16.17 7.81 7.29
CA PRO A 102 -17.51 8.27 6.97
C PRO A 102 -18.57 7.71 7.92
N LYS A 103 -18.33 6.54 8.59
CA LYS A 103 -19.36 5.90 9.43
C LYS A 103 -19.05 5.16 10.77
N GLU A 104 -17.84 4.95 11.32
CA GLU A 104 -17.61 4.53 12.76
C GLU A 104 -16.17 4.07 13.13
N ASP A 105 -15.27 4.89 13.70
CA ASP A 105 -13.94 4.55 14.33
C ASP A 105 -12.94 3.56 13.66
N PRO A 106 -12.00 3.97 12.77
CA PRO A 106 -11.12 3.06 12.01
C PRO A 106 -10.06 2.36 12.86
N ASP A 107 -9.74 1.12 12.47
CA ASP A 107 -8.60 0.40 13.02
C ASP A 107 -7.33 1.26 12.84
N PRO A 108 -6.61 1.63 13.93
CA PRO A 108 -5.40 2.44 13.84
C PRO A 108 -4.34 1.85 12.90
N ALA A 109 -4.24 0.52 12.79
CA ALA A 109 -3.29 -0.11 11.88
C ALA A 109 -3.68 0.12 10.41
N MET A 110 -4.97 0.00 10.08
CA MET A 110 -5.50 0.30 8.76
C MET A 110 -5.30 1.77 8.40
N LEU A 111 -5.60 2.69 9.34
CA LEU A 111 -5.44 4.12 9.09
C LEU A 111 -3.97 4.50 8.90
N ALA A 112 -3.07 3.96 9.73
CA ALA A 112 -1.63 4.16 9.56
C ALA A 112 -1.14 3.64 8.21
N GLU A 113 -1.65 2.50 7.74
CA GLU A 113 -1.31 1.96 6.43
C GLU A 113 -1.83 2.83 5.29
N PHE A 114 -3.08 3.30 5.37
CA PHE A 114 -3.63 4.23 4.40
C PHE A 114 -2.78 5.51 4.30
N ILE A 115 -2.41 6.09 5.44
CA ILE A 115 -1.55 7.27 5.52
C ILE A 115 -0.19 7.00 4.87
N ASN A 116 0.43 5.87 5.22
CA ASN A 116 1.72 5.48 4.65
C ASN A 116 1.62 5.31 3.13
N ARG A 117 0.56 4.66 2.63
CA ARG A 117 0.29 4.47 1.20
C ARG A 117 0.06 5.78 0.48
N TRP A 118 -0.76 6.67 1.05
CA TRP A 118 -1.01 8.00 0.49
C TRP A 118 0.29 8.81 0.38
N ASN A 119 1.00 8.96 1.50
CA ASN A 119 2.23 9.76 1.56
C ASN A 119 3.37 9.19 0.71
N ARG A 120 3.29 7.89 0.40
CA ARG A 120 4.20 7.22 -0.54
C ARG A 120 3.94 7.59 -2.01
N VAL A 121 2.71 7.90 -2.36
CA VAL A 121 2.28 8.17 -3.76
C VAL A 121 2.15 9.66 -4.03
N GLU A 122 1.71 10.44 -3.05
CA GLU A 122 1.30 11.82 -3.20
C GLU A 122 2.32 12.81 -2.63
N GLY A 123 2.89 13.64 -3.51
CA GLY A 123 3.92 14.60 -3.12
C GLY A 123 3.41 15.96 -2.64
N MET A 124 2.17 16.33 -2.96
CA MET A 124 1.65 17.67 -2.65
C MET A 124 0.91 17.76 -1.31
N ILE A 125 0.20 16.71 -0.91
CA ILE A 125 -0.56 16.68 0.34
C ILE A 125 -0.05 15.54 1.19
N THR A 126 0.35 15.86 2.41
CA THR A 126 0.77 14.89 3.42
C THR A 126 -0.39 14.60 4.35
N LEU A 127 -0.66 13.32 4.57
CA LEU A 127 -1.54 12.81 5.61
C LEU A 127 -0.75 12.49 6.88
N TYR A 128 -1.36 12.66 8.03
CA TYR A 128 -0.83 12.18 9.31
C TYR A 128 -1.96 12.07 10.33
N THR A 129 -1.74 11.36 11.43
CA THR A 129 -2.65 11.37 12.57
C THR A 129 -2.26 12.48 13.55
N GLY A 130 -3.24 13.27 13.99
CA GLY A 130 -3.11 14.16 15.14
C GLY A 130 -3.36 13.42 16.46
N ASP A 131 -3.60 14.18 17.53
CA ASP A 131 -4.11 13.62 18.79
C ASP A 131 -5.44 12.88 18.54
N ASP A 132 -5.71 11.83 19.30
CA ASP A 132 -6.90 10.96 19.20
C ASP A 132 -7.10 10.28 17.83
N ASP A 133 -6.00 9.96 17.12
CA ASP A 133 -5.99 9.24 15.83
C ASP A 133 -6.79 9.91 14.70
N ILE A 134 -6.95 11.23 14.80
CA ILE A 134 -7.68 12.01 13.80
C ILE A 134 -6.81 12.19 12.54
N LEU A 135 -7.34 11.80 11.39
CA LEU A 135 -6.66 11.97 10.10
C LEU A 135 -6.61 13.45 9.71
N ILE A 136 -5.41 13.95 9.43
CA ILE A 136 -5.17 15.32 8.98
C ILE A 136 -4.48 15.29 7.63
N ALA A 137 -5.04 16.01 6.67
CA ALA A 137 -4.40 16.32 5.40
C ALA A 137 -3.79 17.72 5.47
N SER A 138 -2.55 17.89 5.02
CA SER A 138 -1.91 19.21 5.01
C SER A 138 -0.99 19.42 3.81
N THR A 139 -0.77 20.69 3.47
CA THR A 139 0.23 21.10 2.49
C THR A 139 0.91 22.40 2.92
N ASN A 140 2.15 22.59 2.49
CA ASN A 140 2.92 23.82 2.71
C ASN A 140 2.84 24.71 1.47
N MET A 141 2.52 25.98 1.68
CA MET A 141 2.52 27.01 0.64
C MET A 141 3.53 28.09 1.04
N PRO A 142 4.77 28.07 0.50
CA PRO A 142 5.75 29.11 0.75
C PRO A 142 5.27 30.46 0.20
N VAL A 143 5.30 31.49 1.05
CA VAL A 143 4.81 32.84 0.72
C VAL A 143 5.79 33.95 1.11
N GLU A 144 7.02 33.59 1.46
CA GLU A 144 8.07 34.52 1.90
C GLU A 144 8.24 35.71 0.94
N TYR A 145 8.19 35.45 -0.37
CA TYR A 145 8.38 36.46 -1.42
C TYR A 145 7.06 37.04 -1.97
N GLY A 146 5.94 36.75 -1.32
CA GLY A 146 4.62 37.23 -1.67
C GLY A 146 3.69 36.16 -2.22
N ILE A 147 2.42 36.53 -2.30
CA ILE A 147 1.31 35.68 -2.73
C ILE A 147 0.76 36.23 -4.05
N ASN A 148 0.64 35.37 -5.06
CA ASN A 148 -0.18 35.65 -6.22
C ASN A 148 -1.62 35.17 -5.92
N PRO A 149 -2.63 36.06 -5.86
CA PRO A 149 -3.98 35.69 -5.44
C PRO A 149 -4.66 34.65 -6.34
N ALA A 150 -4.40 34.72 -7.65
CA ALA A 150 -5.00 33.79 -8.61
C ALA A 150 -4.39 32.39 -8.47
N GLU A 151 -3.09 32.32 -8.22
CA GLU A 151 -2.39 31.04 -8.00
C GLU A 151 -2.75 30.43 -6.65
N PHE A 152 -2.82 31.25 -5.59
CA PHE A 152 -3.23 30.80 -4.26
C PHE A 152 -4.64 30.19 -4.29
N GLU A 153 -5.58 30.79 -5.02
CA GLU A 153 -6.94 30.28 -5.20
C GLU A 153 -6.96 29.00 -6.05
N ALA A 154 -6.41 29.05 -7.27
CA ALA A 154 -6.56 27.95 -8.24
C ALA A 154 -5.61 26.76 -7.99
N ASN A 155 -4.35 27.00 -7.65
CA ASN A 155 -3.35 25.96 -7.46
C ASN A 155 -3.12 25.61 -6.00
N GLY A 156 -3.40 26.52 -5.07
CA GLY A 156 -3.37 26.24 -3.64
C GLY A 156 -4.68 25.60 -3.18
N LEU A 157 -5.69 26.44 -2.97
CA LEU A 157 -6.93 26.05 -2.29
C LEU A 157 -7.77 25.07 -3.10
N HIS A 158 -8.03 25.32 -4.38
CA HIS A 158 -8.91 24.46 -5.17
C HIS A 158 -8.32 23.08 -5.43
N ARG A 159 -7.01 22.97 -5.67
CA ARG A 159 -6.34 21.66 -5.79
C ARG A 159 -6.37 20.89 -4.47
N PHE A 160 -6.20 21.59 -3.35
CA PHE A 160 -6.30 20.98 -2.04
C PHE A 160 -7.71 20.40 -1.84
N GLU A 161 -8.75 21.19 -2.09
CA GLU A 161 -10.16 20.79 -2.03
C GLU A 161 -10.47 19.56 -2.90
N GLN A 162 -10.07 19.57 -4.18
CA GLN A 162 -10.23 18.42 -5.09
C GLN A 162 -9.54 17.16 -4.57
N THR A 163 -8.41 17.32 -3.90
CA THR A 163 -7.66 16.19 -3.35
C THR A 163 -8.34 15.64 -2.09
N LEU A 164 -9.03 16.47 -1.30
CA LEU A 164 -9.82 15.99 -0.15
C LEU A 164 -10.93 15.02 -0.58
N SER A 165 -11.64 15.29 -1.69
CA SER A 165 -12.62 14.33 -2.26
C SER A 165 -11.97 12.98 -2.56
N ARG A 166 -10.78 13.01 -3.18
CA ARG A 166 -10.05 11.79 -3.52
C ARG A 166 -9.55 11.04 -2.30
N ILE A 167 -9.05 11.75 -1.27
CA ILE A 167 -8.62 11.12 -0.01
C ILE A 167 -9.80 10.36 0.60
N ARG A 168 -10.98 10.98 0.66
CA ARG A 168 -12.20 10.34 1.17
C ARG A 168 -12.53 9.08 0.37
N ASP A 169 -12.66 9.19 -0.95
CA ASP A 169 -13.09 8.07 -1.79
C ASP A 169 -12.11 6.89 -1.71
N GLN A 170 -10.80 7.18 -1.70
CA GLN A 170 -9.75 6.16 -1.56
C GLN A 170 -9.70 5.55 -0.15
N LEU A 171 -9.92 6.34 0.90
CA LEU A 171 -9.99 5.83 2.27
C LEU A 171 -11.18 4.88 2.45
N ASP A 172 -12.32 5.19 1.83
CA ASP A 172 -13.54 4.37 1.89
C ASP A 172 -13.36 3.03 1.18
N GLU A 173 -12.77 3.06 -0.02
CA GLU A 173 -12.41 1.86 -0.77
C GLU A 173 -11.37 1.02 -0.02
N PHE A 174 -10.33 1.66 0.50
CA PHE A 174 -9.26 1.01 1.25
C PHE A 174 -9.80 0.35 2.52
N SER A 175 -10.55 1.08 3.35
CA SER A 175 -11.18 0.54 4.55
C SER A 175 -12.13 -0.63 4.24
N SER A 176 -12.80 -0.62 3.09
CA SER A 176 -13.75 -1.68 2.69
C SER A 176 -13.04 -2.96 2.22
N SER A 177 -11.86 -2.83 1.61
CA SER A 177 -11.06 -3.94 1.09
C SER A 177 -10.08 -4.53 2.10
N TYR A 178 -9.59 -3.71 3.04
CA TYR A 178 -8.54 -4.06 4.01
C TYR A 178 -8.91 -5.28 4.89
N ASN A 179 -10.07 -5.26 5.52
CA ASN A 179 -10.52 -6.37 6.39
C ASN A 179 -11.21 -7.52 5.64
N SER A 180 -11.60 -7.32 4.37
CA SER A 180 -12.41 -8.30 3.64
C SER A 180 -11.57 -9.32 2.86
N THR A 181 -10.35 -8.96 2.46
CA THR A 181 -9.49 -9.80 1.61
C THR A 181 -8.46 -10.60 2.39
N ARG A 182 -7.71 -9.99 3.34
CA ARG A 182 -6.70 -10.67 4.17
C ARG A 182 -7.34 -11.36 5.38
N LYS A 183 -7.43 -12.69 5.34
CA LYS A 183 -8.01 -13.52 6.41
C LYS A 183 -7.00 -14.51 6.93
N LYS A 184 -7.16 -14.96 8.17
CA LYS A 184 -6.40 -16.10 8.71
C LYS A 184 -6.62 -17.31 7.80
N ALA A 185 -5.52 -17.92 7.36
CA ALA A 185 -5.59 -19.06 6.47
C ALA A 185 -6.03 -20.33 7.23
N ASP A 186 -6.85 -21.17 6.61
CA ASP A 186 -7.18 -22.48 7.16
C ASP A 186 -6.04 -23.47 6.90
N ILE A 187 -5.16 -23.61 7.90
CA ILE A 187 -3.96 -24.44 7.85
C ILE A 187 -4.22 -25.95 7.72
N SER A 188 -5.48 -26.40 7.80
CA SER A 188 -5.83 -27.81 7.68
C SER A 188 -6.01 -28.30 6.24
N GLN A 189 -5.98 -27.38 5.27
CA GLN A 189 -6.23 -27.67 3.86
C GLN A 189 -5.32 -26.87 2.93
N LEU A 190 -5.26 -27.31 1.67
CA LEU A 190 -4.61 -26.55 0.61
C LEU A 190 -5.37 -25.25 0.35
N PRO A 191 -4.66 -24.15 0.03
CA PRO A 191 -3.22 -24.10 -0.19
C PRO A 191 -2.38 -23.92 1.09
N ALA A 192 -2.98 -23.45 2.17
CA ALA A 192 -2.29 -23.02 3.39
C ALA A 192 -1.43 -24.12 4.04
N GLN A 193 -1.88 -25.37 3.99
CA GLN A 193 -1.14 -26.51 4.54
C GLN A 193 0.24 -26.73 3.87
N ALA A 194 0.40 -26.30 2.62
CA ALA A 194 1.63 -26.40 1.84
C ALA A 194 2.48 -25.11 1.88
N VAL A 195 2.03 -24.08 2.60
CA VAL A 195 2.79 -22.83 2.79
C VAL A 195 3.35 -22.80 4.20
N GLY A 196 4.58 -22.34 4.35
CA GLY A 196 5.29 -22.37 5.63
C GLY A 196 6.28 -21.26 5.81
N LEU A 197 6.68 -21.09 7.08
CA LEU A 197 7.64 -20.10 7.51
C LEU A 197 9.05 -20.65 7.30
N LEU A 198 9.86 -19.92 6.52
CA LEU A 198 11.26 -20.21 6.30
C LEU A 198 12.10 -19.38 7.28
N GLU A 199 12.65 -20.06 8.29
CA GLU A 199 13.44 -19.40 9.33
C GLU A 199 14.83 -19.03 8.83
N LEU A 200 15.20 -17.77 9.01
CA LEU A 200 16.51 -17.25 8.64
C LEU A 200 17.37 -16.97 9.88
N ASN A 201 18.60 -16.52 9.65
CA ASN A 201 19.44 -16.02 10.75
C ASN A 201 18.82 -14.77 11.37
N ASP A 202 18.40 -13.85 10.52
CA ASP A 202 17.80 -12.57 10.85
C ASP A 202 16.41 -12.51 10.20
N GLY A 203 15.36 -12.83 10.96
CA GLY A 203 13.97 -12.81 10.49
C GLY A 203 13.50 -14.11 9.83
N TYR A 204 12.54 -13.99 8.93
CA TYR A 204 11.88 -15.09 8.24
C TYR A 204 11.34 -14.65 6.88
N CYS A 205 11.11 -15.63 6.01
CA CYS A 205 10.38 -15.49 4.75
C CYS A 205 9.23 -16.50 4.69
N THR A 206 8.44 -16.42 3.61
CA THR A 206 7.44 -17.43 3.28
C THR A 206 7.97 -18.36 2.19
N ALA A 207 7.57 -19.64 2.22
CA ALA A 207 7.91 -20.61 1.19
C ALA A 207 6.78 -21.63 0.98
N SER A 208 6.75 -22.23 -0.21
CA SER A 208 5.71 -23.17 -0.64
C SER A 208 6.26 -24.55 -0.97
N VAL A 209 5.60 -25.62 -0.57
CA VAL A 209 5.97 -27.00 -0.91
C VAL A 209 5.61 -27.30 -2.37
N VAL A 210 6.62 -27.55 -3.20
CA VAL A 210 6.49 -27.81 -4.66
C VAL A 210 6.98 -29.20 -5.08
N GLY A 211 7.39 -30.02 -4.11
CA GLY A 211 7.80 -31.40 -4.31
C GLY A 211 7.76 -32.21 -3.02
N ALA A 212 8.18 -33.48 -3.07
CA ALA A 212 8.18 -34.35 -1.89
C ALA A 212 9.00 -33.75 -0.74
N ASP A 213 10.18 -33.20 -1.04
CA ASP A 213 11.13 -32.59 -0.10
C ASP A 213 11.68 -31.25 -0.64
N VAL A 214 10.92 -30.56 -1.50
CA VAL A 214 11.34 -29.29 -2.13
C VAL A 214 10.36 -28.18 -1.82
N ILE A 215 10.90 -27.03 -1.44
CA ILE A 215 10.14 -25.78 -1.32
C ILE A 215 10.65 -24.71 -2.30
N LEU A 216 9.76 -23.82 -2.69
CA LEU A 216 10.00 -22.61 -3.50
C LEU A 216 9.91 -21.37 -2.60
N THR A 217 10.83 -20.43 -2.75
CA THR A 217 10.89 -19.15 -2.02
C THR A 217 11.61 -18.09 -2.86
N ALA A 218 11.70 -16.85 -2.36
CA ALA A 218 12.49 -15.79 -3.01
C ALA A 218 14.00 -16.01 -2.81
N ALA A 219 14.81 -15.70 -3.82
CA ALA A 219 16.26 -15.89 -3.73
C ALA A 219 16.90 -14.96 -2.70
N HIS A 220 16.43 -13.71 -2.59
CA HIS A 220 16.98 -12.73 -1.66
C HIS A 220 16.88 -13.16 -0.19
N CYS A 221 15.93 -14.03 0.15
CA CYS A 221 15.83 -14.64 1.49
C CYS A 221 17.05 -15.48 1.86
N LEU A 222 17.82 -15.93 0.86
CA LEU A 222 19.03 -16.71 1.04
C LEU A 222 20.28 -15.83 1.10
N PHE A 223 20.14 -14.51 1.28
CA PHE A 223 21.24 -13.55 1.40
C PHE A 223 21.04 -12.64 2.61
N ASN A 224 22.13 -12.18 3.22
CA ASN A 224 22.08 -11.16 4.27
C ASN A 224 22.19 -9.74 3.69
N PHE A 225 22.02 -8.72 4.53
CA PHE A 225 22.15 -7.30 4.14
C PHE A 225 23.51 -6.90 3.55
N ALA A 226 24.56 -7.73 3.73
CA ALA A 226 25.86 -7.52 3.10
C ALA A 226 26.01 -8.24 1.75
N GLY A 227 24.92 -8.81 1.21
CA GLY A 227 24.88 -9.54 -0.05
C GLY A 227 25.55 -10.92 0.00
N ARG A 228 25.78 -11.48 1.20
CA ARG A 228 26.42 -12.80 1.34
C ARG A 228 25.36 -13.88 1.47
N ALA A 229 25.55 -14.98 0.74
CA ALA A 229 24.69 -16.15 0.85
C ALA A 229 24.64 -16.70 2.29
N VAL A 230 23.44 -17.02 2.75
CA VAL A 230 23.14 -17.60 4.05
C VAL A 230 22.20 -18.77 3.88
N LYS A 231 22.48 -19.86 4.58
CA LYS A 231 21.62 -21.04 4.59
C LYS A 231 20.46 -20.82 5.57
N PRO A 232 19.19 -21.03 5.17
CA PRO A 232 18.07 -21.00 6.10
C PRO A 232 18.20 -22.09 7.15
N LYS A 233 17.62 -21.85 8.33
CA LYS A 233 17.69 -22.76 9.47
C LYS A 233 16.74 -23.94 9.31
N ARG A 234 15.46 -23.63 9.06
CA ARG A 234 14.37 -24.61 9.07
C ARG A 234 13.18 -24.09 8.30
N PHE A 235 12.43 -24.99 7.69
CA PHE A 235 11.10 -24.73 7.16
C PHE A 235 10.03 -25.26 8.12
N ARG A 236 8.99 -24.47 8.38
CA ARG A 236 7.85 -24.84 9.24
C ARG A 236 6.53 -24.71 8.48
N ALA A 237 6.01 -25.81 7.97
CA ALA A 237 4.76 -25.85 7.23
C ALA A 237 3.56 -25.57 8.13
N ALA A 238 2.64 -24.70 7.68
CA ALA A 238 1.42 -24.36 8.40
C ALA A 238 1.68 -23.97 9.88
N TYR A 239 2.74 -23.19 10.09
CA TYR A 239 3.13 -22.69 11.40
C TYR A 239 2.12 -21.69 11.96
N VAL A 240 1.65 -21.92 13.19
CA VAL A 240 0.78 -21.04 13.96
C VAL A 240 1.06 -21.25 15.45
N ASP A 241 1.14 -20.17 16.24
CA ASP A 241 1.25 -20.21 17.70
C ASP A 241 2.31 -21.20 18.25
N GLY A 242 3.49 -21.24 17.61
CA GLY A 242 4.59 -22.11 18.03
C GLY A 242 4.51 -23.57 17.55
N LYS A 243 3.51 -23.92 16.74
CA LYS A 243 3.30 -25.29 16.23
C LYS A 243 3.27 -25.31 14.71
N ALA A 244 3.90 -26.31 14.11
CA ALA A 244 3.87 -26.57 12.68
C ALA A 244 3.28 -27.96 12.41
N VAL A 245 2.66 -28.16 11.25
CA VAL A 245 2.23 -29.49 10.79
C VAL A 245 3.46 -30.38 10.57
N VAL A 246 4.49 -29.82 9.95
CA VAL A 246 5.81 -30.44 9.81
C VAL A 246 6.88 -29.35 9.88
N GLU A 247 8.00 -29.66 10.54
CA GLU A 247 9.22 -28.88 10.41
C GLU A 247 10.28 -29.66 9.63
N ALA A 248 11.16 -29.04 8.86
CA ALA A 248 12.24 -29.76 8.18
C ALA A 248 13.51 -28.90 8.10
N GLY A 249 14.65 -29.53 8.29
CA GLY A 249 15.94 -28.88 8.10
C GLY A 249 16.23 -28.65 6.62
N VAL A 250 17.13 -27.73 6.32
CA VAL A 250 17.57 -27.46 4.94
C VAL A 250 18.81 -28.29 4.62
N LEU A 251 18.81 -29.01 3.50
CA LEU A 251 19.98 -29.73 2.99
C LEU A 251 20.73 -28.92 1.95
N ASP A 252 20.02 -28.43 0.95
CA ASP A 252 20.61 -27.83 -0.24
C ASP A 252 19.75 -26.67 -0.74
N VAL A 253 20.37 -25.76 -1.49
CA VAL A 253 19.70 -24.59 -2.06
C VAL A 253 20.13 -24.40 -3.51
N PHE A 254 19.19 -24.05 -4.36
CA PHE A 254 19.44 -23.65 -5.74
C PHE A 254 18.94 -22.21 -5.93
N VAL A 255 19.87 -21.35 -6.34
CA VAL A 255 19.63 -19.96 -6.75
C VAL A 255 20.07 -19.86 -8.21
N PRO A 256 19.28 -19.27 -9.12
CA PRO A 256 19.67 -19.14 -10.51
C PRO A 256 20.95 -18.30 -10.63
N PRO A 257 21.92 -18.69 -11.48
CA PRO A 257 23.18 -17.96 -11.66
C PRO A 257 23.01 -16.49 -12.09
N GLU A 258 21.89 -16.16 -12.70
CA GLU A 258 21.52 -14.82 -13.17
C GLU A 258 21.02 -13.91 -12.05
N PHE A 259 20.69 -14.45 -10.87
CA PHE A 259 20.25 -13.65 -9.73
C PHE A 259 21.36 -12.72 -9.24
N ASP A 260 21.04 -11.43 -9.16
CA ASP A 260 21.91 -10.39 -8.65
C ASP A 260 21.23 -9.66 -7.48
N ILE A 261 21.67 -10.00 -6.27
CA ILE A 261 21.17 -9.40 -5.02
C ILE A 261 21.27 -7.87 -5.01
N THR A 262 22.18 -7.26 -5.77
CA THR A 262 22.33 -5.79 -5.81
C THR A 262 21.17 -5.10 -6.51
N ARG A 263 20.44 -5.80 -7.39
CA ARG A 263 19.30 -5.25 -8.11
C ARG A 263 18.06 -5.11 -7.24
N ILE A 264 17.86 -6.03 -6.29
CA ILE A 264 16.86 -5.90 -5.21
C ILE A 264 17.08 -4.62 -4.40
N PHE A 265 18.33 -4.24 -4.16
CA PHE A 265 18.68 -3.02 -3.41
C PHE A 265 18.80 -1.75 -4.28
N SER A 266 18.53 -1.84 -5.59
CA SER A 266 18.60 -0.71 -6.52
C SER A 266 17.25 0.00 -6.65
N ALA A 267 17.24 1.24 -7.15
CA ALA A 267 16.04 2.10 -7.20
C ALA A 267 14.84 1.54 -7.99
N ASN A 268 15.04 0.47 -8.78
CA ASN A 268 13.95 -0.19 -9.51
C ASN A 268 13.46 -1.48 -8.81
N GLY A 269 14.23 -2.05 -7.87
CA GLY A 269 13.85 -3.14 -6.96
C GLY A 269 13.35 -4.47 -7.58
N MET A 270 13.34 -4.60 -8.91
CA MET A 270 12.86 -5.77 -9.66
C MET A 270 14.02 -6.64 -10.14
N GLU A 271 13.88 -7.94 -9.97
CA GLU A 271 14.79 -8.98 -10.41
C GLU A 271 13.99 -10.25 -10.73
N GLY A 272 13.73 -10.48 -12.01
CA GLY A 272 13.02 -11.66 -12.51
C GLY A 272 13.65 -13.02 -12.17
N HIS A 273 14.88 -13.02 -11.66
CA HIS A 273 15.56 -14.21 -11.15
C HIS A 273 15.48 -14.33 -9.62
N ASP A 274 14.66 -13.55 -8.92
CA ASP A 274 14.49 -13.60 -7.47
C ASP A 274 13.65 -14.80 -7.00
N TRP A 275 14.13 -16.00 -7.31
CA TRP A 275 13.50 -17.26 -6.92
C TRP A 275 14.55 -18.29 -6.55
N ALA A 276 14.19 -19.19 -5.63
CA ALA A 276 15.08 -20.26 -5.21
C ALA A 276 14.30 -21.54 -4.88
N PHE A 277 14.92 -22.68 -5.18
CA PHE A 277 14.48 -23.97 -4.66
C PHE A 277 15.33 -24.38 -3.47
N VAL A 278 14.69 -24.93 -2.45
CA VAL A 278 15.35 -25.40 -1.24
C VAL A 278 15.00 -26.87 -1.01
N ARG A 279 16.02 -27.72 -0.89
CA ARG A 279 15.90 -29.13 -0.54
C ARG A 279 15.81 -29.29 0.97
N LEU A 280 14.82 -30.04 1.42
CA LEU A 280 14.61 -30.36 2.82
C LEU A 280 15.27 -31.69 3.20
N ASP A 281 15.50 -31.89 4.50
CA ASP A 281 16.13 -33.10 5.05
C ASP A 281 15.20 -34.31 5.15
N ARG A 282 13.93 -34.15 4.78
CA ARG A 282 12.93 -35.20 4.74
C ARG A 282 11.79 -34.85 3.80
N ALA A 283 11.15 -35.88 3.25
CA ALA A 283 9.91 -35.71 2.52
C ALA A 283 8.77 -35.25 3.44
N ILE A 284 8.09 -34.18 3.05
CA ILE A 284 6.96 -33.57 3.74
C ILE A 284 5.72 -33.45 2.85
N GLY A 285 5.85 -33.59 1.53
CA GLY A 285 4.76 -33.39 0.55
C GLY A 285 3.51 -34.22 0.82
N ASP A 286 3.64 -35.46 1.29
CA ASP A 286 2.49 -36.32 1.64
C ASP A 286 1.69 -35.79 2.85
N LYS A 287 2.33 -34.99 3.72
CA LYS A 287 1.72 -34.42 4.94
C LYS A 287 1.19 -33.01 4.72
N THR A 288 1.84 -32.25 3.85
CA THR A 288 1.52 -30.84 3.59
C THR A 288 0.64 -30.63 2.37
N GLY A 289 0.60 -31.62 1.48
CA GLY A 289 0.25 -31.42 0.08
C GLY A 289 1.42 -30.80 -0.71
N ILE A 290 1.26 -30.79 -2.03
CA ILE A 290 2.20 -30.19 -2.98
C ILE A 290 1.41 -29.20 -3.83
N LEU A 291 1.90 -27.96 -3.90
CA LEU A 291 1.33 -26.95 -4.79
C LEU A 291 1.95 -27.09 -6.18
N PRO A 292 1.16 -27.37 -7.23
CA PRO A 292 1.66 -27.39 -8.59
C PRO A 292 2.03 -25.98 -9.03
N ILE A 293 3.04 -25.87 -9.88
CA ILE A 293 3.41 -24.63 -10.57
C ILE A 293 2.75 -24.64 -11.94
N LYS A 294 2.00 -23.58 -12.28
CA LYS A 294 1.39 -23.42 -13.60
C LYS A 294 2.14 -22.34 -14.36
N GLU A 295 2.72 -22.73 -15.50
CA GLU A 295 3.34 -21.77 -16.42
C GLU A 295 2.28 -20.85 -17.01
N LEU A 296 2.47 -19.54 -16.83
CA LEU A 296 1.68 -18.51 -17.49
C LEU A 296 2.62 -17.58 -18.23
N ASP A 297 2.52 -17.58 -19.56
CA ASP A 297 3.28 -16.63 -20.38
C ASP A 297 2.81 -15.19 -20.14
N SER A 298 3.64 -14.22 -20.53
CA SER A 298 3.35 -12.80 -20.34
C SER A 298 2.03 -12.38 -20.98
N ALA A 299 1.70 -12.95 -22.15
CA ALA A 299 0.45 -12.67 -22.85
C ALA A 299 -0.78 -13.15 -22.07
N THR A 300 -0.66 -14.25 -21.32
CA THR A 300 -1.72 -14.78 -20.47
C THR A 300 -1.86 -13.96 -19.20
N LEU A 301 -0.75 -13.60 -18.55
CA LEU A 301 -0.77 -12.68 -17.40
C LEU A 301 -1.37 -11.32 -17.78
N ASP A 302 -1.04 -10.78 -18.96
CA ASP A 302 -1.62 -9.53 -19.49
C ASP A 302 -3.15 -9.62 -19.63
N ARG A 303 -3.68 -10.76 -20.08
CA ARG A 303 -5.14 -10.98 -20.19
C ARG A 303 -5.84 -11.07 -18.83
N MET A 304 -5.11 -11.31 -17.75
CA MET A 304 -5.68 -11.35 -16.40
C MET A 304 -5.87 -9.93 -15.83
N ILE A 305 -5.15 -8.93 -16.34
CA ILE A 305 -5.27 -7.54 -15.88
C ILE A 305 -6.70 -7.04 -16.12
N GLY A 306 -7.36 -6.59 -15.05
CA GLY A 306 -8.73 -6.07 -15.09
C GLY A 306 -9.83 -7.11 -15.37
N SER A 307 -9.48 -8.39 -15.54
CA SER A 307 -10.46 -9.46 -15.74
C SER A 307 -11.03 -9.95 -14.42
N GLN A 308 -12.33 -10.30 -14.43
CA GLN A 308 -13.02 -10.95 -13.31
C GLN A 308 -13.09 -12.48 -13.47
N ASP A 309 -12.60 -13.00 -14.60
CA ASP A 309 -12.65 -14.44 -14.91
C ASP A 309 -11.57 -15.23 -14.17
N TYR A 310 -10.56 -14.55 -13.62
CA TYR A 310 -9.45 -15.17 -12.92
C TYR A 310 -9.54 -14.90 -11.41
N GLN A 311 -9.50 -15.98 -10.64
CA GLN A 311 -9.48 -15.91 -9.18
C GLN A 311 -8.04 -16.09 -8.71
N VAL A 312 -7.38 -14.98 -8.37
CA VAL A 312 -6.03 -14.99 -7.81
C VAL A 312 -6.09 -14.81 -6.30
N PHE A 313 -5.32 -15.64 -5.61
CA PHE A 313 -5.14 -15.62 -4.17
C PHE A 313 -3.66 -15.47 -3.85
N ARG A 314 -3.39 -15.05 -2.63
CA ARG A 314 -2.03 -14.96 -2.11
C ARG A 314 -1.98 -15.48 -0.69
N VAL A 315 -0.93 -16.20 -0.32
CA VAL A 315 -0.81 -16.81 1.00
C VAL A 315 0.54 -16.44 1.62
N GLY A 316 0.55 -15.87 2.83
CA GLY A 316 1.77 -15.31 3.40
C GLY A 316 1.72 -15.03 4.90
N TYR A 317 2.91 -15.00 5.50
CA TYR A 317 3.09 -14.77 6.95
C TYR A 317 3.06 -13.31 7.37
N GLY A 318 3.38 -12.38 6.45
CA GLY A 318 3.51 -10.95 6.72
C GLY A 318 4.38 -10.64 7.93
N SER A 319 4.17 -9.47 8.52
CA SER A 319 4.95 -9.01 9.68
C SER A 319 4.49 -9.61 11.01
N SER A 320 3.24 -10.07 11.09
CA SER A 320 2.63 -10.65 12.30
C SER A 320 3.05 -12.10 12.56
N MET A 321 3.74 -12.74 11.63
CA MET A 321 4.08 -14.17 11.69
C MET A 321 2.82 -15.07 11.76
N GLU A 322 1.66 -14.57 11.37
CA GLU A 322 0.44 -15.35 11.21
C GLU A 322 0.21 -15.68 9.73
N LEU A 323 -0.07 -16.95 9.42
CA LEU A 323 -0.39 -17.33 8.05
C LEU A 323 -1.76 -16.76 7.65
N THR A 324 -1.75 -15.90 6.66
CA THR A 324 -2.94 -15.26 6.10
C THR A 324 -3.11 -15.62 4.63
N MET A 325 -4.36 -15.60 4.17
CA MET A 325 -4.74 -15.78 2.78
C MET A 325 -5.51 -14.55 2.35
N GLN A 326 -5.05 -13.93 1.26
CA GLN A 326 -5.74 -12.86 0.58
C GLN A 326 -6.50 -13.42 -0.61
N SER A 327 -7.80 -13.14 -0.66
CA SER A 327 -8.62 -13.38 -1.85
C SER A 327 -8.74 -12.13 -2.69
N ASP A 328 -9.19 -12.30 -3.93
CA ASP A 328 -9.42 -11.19 -4.86
C ASP A 328 -8.17 -10.37 -5.21
N CYS A 329 -7.00 -11.03 -5.24
CA CYS A 329 -5.82 -10.42 -5.83
C CYS A 329 -6.09 -10.11 -7.30
N ARG A 330 -5.58 -8.97 -7.77
CA ARG A 330 -5.68 -8.55 -9.17
C ARG A 330 -4.30 -8.18 -9.67
N LEU A 331 -3.99 -8.55 -10.91
CA LEU A 331 -2.78 -8.10 -11.58
C LEU A 331 -2.97 -6.67 -12.08
N ALA A 332 -1.92 -5.87 -11.98
CA ALA A 332 -1.90 -4.47 -12.35
C ALA A 332 -1.00 -4.19 -13.56
N HIS A 333 0.08 -4.96 -13.74
CA HIS A 333 1.04 -4.78 -14.81
C HIS A 333 1.87 -6.05 -15.03
N VAL A 334 2.39 -6.28 -16.23
CA VAL A 334 3.33 -7.37 -16.53
C VAL A 334 4.54 -6.81 -17.26
N TRP A 335 5.74 -7.14 -16.77
CA TRP A 335 6.99 -6.73 -17.38
C TRP A 335 7.62 -7.84 -18.22
N LYS A 336 8.60 -7.46 -19.05
CA LYS A 336 9.29 -8.39 -19.97
C LYS A 336 10.40 -9.20 -19.30
N ASP A 337 10.69 -8.93 -18.03
CA ASP A 337 11.75 -9.56 -17.26
C ASP A 337 11.22 -10.69 -16.36
N ASN A 338 10.05 -11.24 -16.65
CA ASN A 338 9.37 -12.27 -15.84
C ASN A 338 8.87 -11.76 -14.48
N THR A 339 8.63 -10.46 -14.31
CA THR A 339 7.94 -9.94 -13.13
C THR A 339 6.54 -9.38 -13.49
N TYR A 340 5.65 -9.29 -12.50
CA TYR A 340 4.36 -8.62 -12.65
C TYR A 340 3.96 -7.91 -11.36
N ALA A 341 3.12 -6.88 -11.50
CA ALA A 341 2.54 -6.16 -10.38
C ALA A 341 1.19 -6.76 -10.00
N HIS A 342 0.89 -6.82 -8.71
CA HIS A 342 -0.41 -7.22 -8.20
C HIS A 342 -0.89 -6.27 -7.08
N LEU A 343 -2.18 -6.32 -6.80
CA LEU A 343 -2.86 -5.44 -5.85
C LEU A 343 -3.09 -6.08 -4.47
N CYS A 344 -2.52 -7.26 -4.23
CA CYS A 344 -2.58 -7.88 -2.91
C CYS A 344 -1.47 -7.31 -2.02
N HIS A 345 -1.81 -7.07 -0.75
CA HIS A 345 -0.95 -6.36 0.21
C HIS A 345 0.24 -7.21 0.64
N ILE A 346 1.47 -6.72 0.53
CA ILE A 346 2.67 -7.45 0.94
C ILE A 346 3.41 -6.72 2.07
N GLU A 347 3.94 -7.48 3.04
CA GLU A 347 4.69 -6.96 4.18
C GLU A 347 6.03 -7.69 4.35
N PRO A 348 6.99 -7.14 5.13
CA PRO A 348 8.16 -7.90 5.54
C PRO A 348 7.77 -9.25 6.12
N GLY A 349 8.37 -10.34 5.62
CA GLY A 349 8.02 -11.72 5.95
C GLY A 349 7.20 -12.43 4.88
N ASP A 350 6.54 -11.69 4.00
CA ASP A 350 5.83 -12.26 2.85
C ASP A 350 6.75 -12.60 1.66
N SER A 351 8.02 -12.19 1.64
CA SER A 351 8.94 -12.58 0.56
C SER A 351 8.89 -14.09 0.29
N GLY A 352 8.70 -14.49 -0.97
CA GLY A 352 8.52 -15.87 -1.40
C GLY A 352 7.11 -16.45 -1.24
N SER A 353 6.14 -15.64 -0.78
CA SER A 353 4.72 -16.01 -0.74
C SER A 353 4.18 -16.37 -2.13
N PRO A 354 3.42 -17.46 -2.27
CA PRO A 354 2.86 -17.83 -3.56
C PRO A 354 1.66 -16.95 -3.91
N ASP A 355 1.68 -16.45 -5.14
CA ASP A 355 0.48 -16.07 -5.87
C ASP A 355 -0.12 -17.31 -6.53
N LEU A 356 -1.41 -17.52 -6.29
CA LEU A 356 -2.12 -18.74 -6.60
C LEU A 356 -3.30 -18.44 -7.54
N LEU A 357 -3.34 -19.11 -8.68
CA LEU A 357 -4.51 -19.17 -9.53
C LEU A 357 -5.41 -20.32 -9.08
N PHE A 358 -6.69 -20.03 -8.82
CA PHE A 358 -7.71 -21.02 -8.54
C PHE A 358 -8.56 -21.30 -9.77
N GLU A 359 -8.48 -22.52 -10.27
CA GLU A 359 -9.26 -22.99 -11.43
C GLU A 359 -9.65 -24.46 -11.22
N ASN A 360 -10.85 -24.82 -11.67
CA ASN A 360 -11.34 -26.20 -11.62
C ASN A 360 -11.23 -26.85 -10.21
N GLY A 361 -11.38 -26.06 -9.15
CA GLY A 361 -11.32 -26.53 -7.77
C GLY A 361 -9.90 -26.75 -7.22
N SER A 362 -8.85 -26.30 -7.90
CA SER A 362 -7.45 -26.49 -7.49
C SER A 362 -6.65 -25.19 -7.55
N TYR A 363 -5.66 -25.07 -6.65
CA TYR A 363 -4.71 -23.95 -6.60
C TYR A 363 -3.42 -24.31 -7.33
N SER A 364 -2.87 -23.39 -8.12
CA SER A 364 -1.55 -23.51 -8.74
C SER A 364 -0.75 -22.23 -8.56
N ILE A 365 0.55 -22.34 -8.29
CA ILE A 365 1.47 -21.20 -8.19
C ILE A 365 1.66 -20.59 -9.58
N ILE A 366 1.41 -19.29 -9.69
CA ILE A 366 1.64 -18.49 -10.90
C ILE A 366 2.74 -17.44 -10.73
N GLY A 367 3.16 -17.20 -9.49
CA GLY A 367 4.30 -16.37 -9.14
C GLY A 367 4.62 -16.42 -7.65
N ILE A 368 5.69 -15.73 -7.26
CA ILE A 368 6.07 -15.55 -5.86
C ILE A 368 6.44 -14.10 -5.57
N ASP A 369 6.11 -13.61 -4.38
CA ASP A 369 6.42 -12.23 -3.99
C ASP A 369 7.92 -11.99 -3.86
N GLU A 370 8.36 -10.86 -4.41
CA GLU A 370 9.74 -10.39 -4.40
C GLU A 370 9.87 -9.13 -3.53
N ALA A 371 9.28 -8.02 -3.96
CA ALA A 371 9.56 -6.70 -3.41
C ALA A 371 8.40 -5.72 -3.61
N ILE A 372 8.52 -4.57 -2.96
CA ILE A 372 7.68 -3.39 -3.22
C ILE A 372 8.55 -2.39 -3.98
N ILE A 373 8.14 -2.03 -5.19
CA ILE A 373 8.94 -1.15 -6.06
C ILE A 373 8.27 0.18 -6.33
N ASP A 374 9.07 1.20 -6.62
CA ASP A 374 8.62 2.45 -7.21
C ASP A 374 9.03 2.54 -8.69
N PHE A 375 8.06 2.66 -9.60
CA PHE A 375 8.31 2.88 -11.02
C PHE A 375 7.69 4.20 -11.50
N HIS A 376 8.22 4.77 -12.60
CA HIS A 376 7.94 6.12 -13.15
C HIS A 376 6.47 6.59 -12.99
N ASP A 377 5.50 5.72 -13.32
CA ASP A 377 4.05 6.00 -13.28
C ASP A 377 3.26 5.08 -12.32
N ILE A 378 3.92 4.13 -11.65
CA ILE A 378 3.32 3.20 -10.68
C ILE A 378 4.18 3.23 -9.42
N LYS A 379 3.72 3.97 -8.41
CA LYS A 379 4.36 4.04 -7.10
C LYS A 379 3.93 2.83 -6.26
N HIS A 380 4.91 2.18 -5.62
CA HIS A 380 4.70 1.07 -4.67
C HIS A 380 3.89 -0.10 -5.21
N ALA A 381 4.24 -0.57 -6.41
CA ALA A 381 3.71 -1.84 -6.92
C ALA A 381 4.26 -3.00 -6.08
N ASN A 382 3.37 -3.91 -5.67
CA ASN A 382 3.77 -5.20 -5.13
C ASN A 382 4.16 -6.09 -6.31
N VAL A 383 5.39 -6.59 -6.28
CA VAL A 383 6.01 -7.31 -7.39
C VAL A 383 6.14 -8.77 -7.03
N ALA A 384 5.76 -9.60 -7.99
CA ALA A 384 6.01 -11.02 -7.96
C ALA A 384 6.81 -11.45 -9.19
N VAL A 385 7.66 -12.47 -8.99
CA VAL A 385 8.33 -13.20 -10.06
C VAL A 385 7.35 -14.22 -10.65
N SER A 386 7.15 -14.18 -11.96
CA SER A 386 6.30 -15.10 -12.72
C SER A 386 6.82 -16.53 -12.70
N SER A 387 5.89 -17.50 -12.67
CA SER A 387 6.18 -18.93 -12.78
C SER A 387 7.01 -19.33 -14.00
N THR A 388 6.94 -18.55 -15.09
CA THR A 388 7.76 -18.76 -16.29
C THR A 388 9.26 -18.68 -15.99
N ALA A 389 9.68 -17.91 -14.98
CA ALA A 389 11.09 -17.78 -14.60
C ALA A 389 11.68 -19.06 -14.02
N PHE A 390 10.87 -19.89 -13.34
CA PHE A 390 11.36 -20.98 -12.50
C PHE A 390 10.81 -22.36 -12.83
N ILE A 391 9.68 -22.47 -13.53
CA ILE A 391 9.02 -23.77 -13.76
C ILE A 391 9.94 -24.78 -14.48
N ASN A 392 10.74 -24.32 -15.44
CA ASN A 392 11.59 -25.19 -16.26
C ASN A 392 12.79 -25.76 -15.48
N ALA A 393 13.18 -25.12 -14.37
CA ALA A 393 14.27 -25.61 -13.51
C ALA A 393 13.81 -26.67 -12.49
N LEU A 394 12.51 -26.72 -12.18
CA LEU A 394 11.99 -27.63 -11.16
C LEU A 394 12.25 -29.12 -11.47
N PRO A 395 12.01 -29.65 -12.69
CA PRO A 395 12.21 -31.07 -12.97
C PRO A 395 13.67 -31.52 -12.79
N GLU A 396 14.64 -30.69 -13.18
CA GLU A 396 16.05 -30.99 -12.99
C GLU A 396 16.39 -31.02 -11.50
N PHE A 397 15.94 -30.02 -10.74
CA PHE A 397 16.17 -29.98 -9.31
C PHE A 397 15.54 -31.20 -8.62
N LEU A 398 14.27 -31.53 -8.89
CA LEU A 398 13.58 -32.69 -8.31
C LEU A 398 14.33 -34.01 -8.55
N ASN A 399 14.94 -34.19 -9.72
CA ASN A 399 15.67 -35.40 -10.10
C ASN A 399 17.12 -35.42 -9.57
N HIS A 400 17.66 -34.28 -9.14
CA HIS A 400 18.99 -34.22 -8.55
C HIS A 400 18.97 -34.88 -7.16
N ALA A 401 19.67 -36.01 -7.01
CA ALA A 401 19.80 -36.67 -5.73
C ALA A 401 20.53 -35.75 -4.73
N SER A 402 20.00 -35.65 -3.51
CA SER A 402 20.73 -35.10 -2.37
C SER A 402 22.07 -35.85 -2.23
N THR A 403 23.17 -35.14 -1.99
CA THR A 403 24.51 -35.71 -1.82
C THR A 403 24.58 -36.78 -0.71
N ARG A 404 23.60 -36.82 0.21
CA ARG A 404 23.46 -37.89 1.22
C ARG A 404 23.03 -39.24 0.64
N ASP A 405 22.17 -39.22 -0.38
CA ASP A 405 21.65 -40.44 -1.02
C ASP A 405 22.73 -41.13 -1.86
N ALA A 406 23.68 -40.34 -2.39
CA ALA A 406 24.88 -40.83 -3.05
C ALA A 406 25.89 -41.46 -2.06
N SER A 407 26.04 -40.90 -0.85
CA SER A 407 26.92 -41.47 0.18
C SER A 407 26.36 -42.75 0.80
N GLU A 408 25.05 -42.81 1.09
CA GLU A 408 24.42 -44.03 1.64
C GLU A 408 24.38 -45.18 0.62
N LYS A 409 24.19 -44.89 -0.68
CA LYS A 409 24.33 -45.92 -1.74
C LYS A 409 25.77 -46.41 -1.89
N SER A 410 26.77 -45.55 -1.71
CA SER A 410 28.19 -45.93 -1.73
C SER A 410 28.57 -46.80 -0.52
N GLU A 411 28.12 -46.46 0.68
CA GLU A 411 28.39 -47.24 1.90
C GLU A 411 27.68 -48.61 1.88
N ASN A 412 26.44 -48.68 1.40
CA ASN A 412 25.74 -49.96 1.24
C ASN A 412 26.33 -50.85 0.13
N ALA A 413 26.93 -50.27 -0.92
CA ALA A 413 27.65 -51.02 -1.94
C ALA A 413 28.99 -51.58 -1.41
N GLY A 414 29.69 -50.82 -0.56
CA GLY A 414 30.93 -51.28 0.08
C GLY A 414 30.72 -52.41 1.08
N THR A 415 29.58 -52.43 1.78
CA THR A 415 29.29 -53.42 2.83
C THR A 415 28.78 -54.77 2.28
N ARG A 416 28.31 -54.81 1.03
CA ARG A 416 27.87 -56.06 0.35
C ARG A 416 28.99 -56.83 -0.34
N SER A 417 30.21 -56.29 -0.42
CA SER A 417 31.36 -56.95 -1.05
C SER A 417 32.22 -57.78 -0.08
N THR A 418 31.83 -57.91 1.18
CA THR A 418 32.50 -58.76 2.17
C THR A 418 31.49 -59.69 2.86
N ARG A 419 31.09 -60.76 2.16
CA ARG A 419 30.63 -62.00 2.78
C ARG A 419 30.85 -63.18 1.86
#